data_AF-A0AA37MC09-F1
#
_entry.id   AF-A0AA37MC09-F1
#
_cell.length_a   1.000
_cell.length_b   1.000
_cell.length_c   1.000
_cell.angle_alpha   90.00
_cell.angle_beta   90.00
_cell.angle_gamma   90.00
#
_symmetry.space_group_name_H-M   'P 1'
#
loop_
_entity.id
_entity.type
_entity.pdbx_description
1 polymer ?
#
loop_
_entity_poly.entity_id
_entity_poly.type
_entity_poly.pdbx_seq_one_letter_code
_entity_poly.pdbx_strand_id
1 'polypeptide(L)'
;MREGSLRECLDDGLTPADWYLTLNQRVFFWPSRKRLRGLLNARAYRKDVQTVLTLDTRSIVDAYADVIQLSPINSGATIMSVARRGRQTFAPILEFPLEPYRRRRGHRQIIAEVVIPDRVVSIKDHVLAVHRVRASEVLEELWRSPRALQDDGP
;
A
#
# COMPACT_ATOMS: atom_id res chain seq x y z
N MET A 1 -7.67 10.37 -9.10
CA MET A 1 -6.39 10.88 -9.64
C MET A 1 -6.71 11.89 -10.75
N ARG A 2 -5.98 13.00 -10.91
CA ARG A 2 -6.19 13.90 -12.05
C ARG A 2 -5.42 13.37 -13.27
N GLU A 3 -6.11 13.19 -14.39
CA GLU A 3 -5.54 12.54 -15.58
C GLU A 3 -4.38 13.32 -16.20
N GLY A 4 -4.48 14.66 -16.30
CA GLY A 4 -3.40 15.49 -16.83
C GLY A 4 -2.09 15.31 -16.05
N SER A 5 -2.16 15.37 -14.72
CA SER A 5 -1.00 15.13 -13.84
C SER A 5 -0.48 13.70 -13.90
N LEU A 6 -1.34 12.73 -14.23
CA LEU A 6 -0.90 11.35 -14.47
C LEU A 6 -0.10 11.27 -15.77
N ARG A 7 -0.61 11.83 -16.88
CA ARG A 7 0.07 11.82 -18.19
C ARG A 7 1.49 12.38 -18.10
N GLU A 8 1.67 13.46 -17.35
CA GLU A 8 2.99 14.11 -17.18
C GLU A 8 4.03 13.23 -16.49
N CYS A 9 3.61 12.21 -15.74
CA CYS A 9 4.49 11.38 -14.93
C CYS A 9 4.63 9.93 -15.40
N LEU A 10 3.99 9.56 -16.50
CA LEU A 10 4.11 8.23 -17.09
C LEU A 10 5.39 8.10 -17.93
N ASP A 11 6.08 6.98 -17.75
CA ASP A 11 7.22 6.49 -18.52
C ASP A 11 6.76 5.36 -19.47
N ASP A 12 7.71 4.78 -20.23
CA ASP A 12 7.53 3.56 -21.02
C ASP A 12 6.42 3.61 -22.08
N GLY A 13 6.00 4.82 -22.49
CA GLY A 13 4.91 5.02 -23.44
C GLY A 13 3.52 4.70 -22.88
N LEU A 14 3.37 4.57 -21.56
CA LEU A 14 2.09 4.24 -20.93
C LEU A 14 1.08 5.37 -21.08
N THR A 15 -0.16 5.00 -21.35
CA THR A 15 -1.31 5.91 -21.27
C THR A 15 -1.93 5.88 -19.86
N PRO A 16 -2.78 6.86 -19.49
CA PRO A 16 -3.57 6.78 -18.26
C PRO A 16 -4.38 5.50 -18.11
N ALA A 17 -4.96 5.00 -19.22
CA ALA A 17 -5.73 3.77 -19.23
C ALA A 17 -4.85 2.56 -18.87
N ASP A 18 -3.66 2.45 -19.46
CA ASP A 18 -2.71 1.37 -19.14
C ASP A 18 -2.29 1.40 -17.67
N TRP A 19 -2.13 2.60 -17.11
CA TRP A 19 -1.81 2.75 -15.69
C TRP A 19 -2.98 2.32 -14.80
N TYR A 20 -4.21 2.70 -15.11
CA TYR A 20 -5.37 2.24 -14.34
C TYR A 20 -5.55 0.72 -14.42
N LEU A 21 -5.33 0.11 -15.59
CA LEU A 21 -5.32 -1.35 -15.72
C LEU A 21 -4.24 -1.99 -14.84
N THR A 22 -3.04 -1.41 -14.83
CA THR A 22 -1.94 -1.84 -13.95
C THR A 22 -2.38 -1.80 -12.48
N LEU A 23 -3.01 -0.71 -12.03
CA LEU A 23 -3.48 -0.61 -10.63
C LEU A 23 -4.60 -1.61 -10.33
N ASN A 24 -5.56 -1.78 -11.23
CA ASN A 24 -6.73 -2.64 -11.00
C ASN A 24 -6.39 -4.13 -10.93
N GLN A 25 -5.23 -4.54 -11.44
CA GLN A 25 -4.74 -5.92 -11.38
C GLN A 25 -3.98 -6.23 -10.09
N ARG A 26 -4.08 -5.40 -9.04
CA ARG A 26 -3.23 -5.48 -7.86
C ARG A 26 -4.01 -5.23 -6.57
N VAL A 27 -3.59 -5.92 -5.52
CA VAL A 27 -4.00 -5.69 -4.14
C VAL A 27 -2.89 -4.92 -3.43
N PHE A 28 -3.25 -3.82 -2.76
CA PHE A 28 -2.31 -2.90 -2.13
C PHE A 28 -2.41 -2.97 -0.60
N PHE A 29 -1.25 -2.99 0.04
CA PHE A 29 -1.11 -2.98 1.49
C PHE A 29 -0.25 -1.81 1.94
N TRP A 30 -0.59 -1.27 3.10
CA TRP A 30 0.21 -0.26 3.77
C TRP A 30 1.28 -0.94 4.64
N PRO A 31 2.58 -0.78 4.34
CA PRO A 31 3.65 -1.43 5.11
C PRO A 31 3.85 -0.84 6.51
N SER A 32 3.09 0.20 6.90
CA SER A 32 3.22 0.79 8.24
C SER A 32 1.96 1.50 8.70
N ARG A 33 1.70 1.42 10.01
CA ARG A 33 0.63 2.15 10.71
C ARG A 33 0.67 3.65 10.41
N LYS A 34 1.87 4.25 10.35
CA LYS A 34 2.03 5.68 10.03
C LYS A 34 1.42 6.06 8.68
N ARG A 35 1.65 5.27 7.63
CA ARG A 35 1.12 5.56 6.29
C ARG A 35 -0.39 5.32 6.22
N LEU A 36 -0.87 4.24 6.83
CA LEU A 36 -2.30 3.98 6.99
C LEU A 36 -3.00 5.15 7.68
N ARG A 37 -2.49 5.60 8.84
CA ARG A 37 -3.03 6.77 9.55
C ARG A 37 -3.01 8.02 8.69
N GLY A 38 -1.97 8.23 7.86
CA GLY A 38 -1.93 9.31 6.89
C GLY A 38 -3.12 9.29 5.92
N LEU A 39 -3.48 8.11 5.40
CA LEU A 39 -4.68 7.93 4.57
C LEU A 39 -5.95 8.20 5.37
N LEU A 40 -6.12 7.55 6.53
CA LEU A 40 -7.34 7.63 7.33
C LEU A 40 -7.63 9.07 7.80
N ASN A 41 -6.60 9.87 8.08
CA ASN A 41 -6.78 11.27 8.47
C ASN A 41 -6.91 12.25 7.29
N ALA A 42 -6.77 11.79 6.05
CA ALA A 42 -6.88 12.66 4.89
C ALA A 42 -8.31 13.25 4.80
N ARG A 43 -8.42 14.48 4.28
CA ARG A 43 -9.70 15.20 4.18
C ARG A 43 -10.81 14.37 3.51
N ALA A 44 -10.44 13.57 2.52
CA ALA A 44 -11.36 12.71 1.77
C ALA A 44 -11.94 11.55 2.59
N TYR A 45 -11.24 11.10 3.64
CA TYR A 45 -11.56 9.84 4.34
C TYR A 45 -11.82 10.01 5.84
N ARG A 46 -11.38 11.12 6.45
CA ARG A 46 -11.39 11.31 7.92
C ARG A 46 -12.77 11.28 8.58
N LYS A 47 -13.85 11.35 7.81
CA LYS A 47 -15.23 11.27 8.30
C LYS A 47 -15.83 9.88 8.10
N ASP A 48 -15.20 9.04 7.30
CA ASP A 48 -15.71 7.73 6.95
C ASP A 48 -15.30 6.70 8.01
N VAL A 49 -16.20 5.76 8.25
CA VAL A 49 -15.87 4.57 9.04
C VAL A 49 -15.26 3.54 8.08
N GLN A 50 -14.04 3.10 8.38
CA GLN A 50 -13.34 2.09 7.59
C GLN A 50 -13.08 0.83 8.40
N THR A 51 -13.06 -0.32 7.72
CA THR A 51 -12.62 -1.58 8.32
C THR A 51 -11.16 -1.79 7.98
N VAL A 52 -10.30 -1.82 9.00
CA VAL A 52 -8.87 -2.06 8.87
C VAL A 52 -8.57 -3.50 9.25
N LEU A 53 -7.94 -4.23 8.34
CA LEU A 53 -7.35 -5.54 8.61
C LEU A 53 -5.86 -5.32 8.87
N THR A 54 -5.38 -5.80 10.01
CA THR A 54 -3.95 -5.91 10.32
C THR A 54 -3.50 -7.31 9.96
N LEU A 55 -2.45 -7.44 9.15
CA LEU A 55 -1.97 -8.72 8.63
C LEU A 55 -0.59 -9.06 9.17
N ASP A 56 -0.33 -10.36 9.32
CA ASP A 56 0.98 -10.93 9.59
C ASP A 56 1.86 -10.78 8.34
N THR A 57 2.84 -9.89 8.45
CA THR A 57 3.77 -9.59 7.34
C THR A 57 4.56 -10.83 6.93
N ARG A 58 5.00 -11.65 7.89
CA ARG A 58 5.77 -12.87 7.59
C ARG A 58 4.91 -13.84 6.80
N SER A 59 3.68 -14.08 7.27
CA SER A 59 2.76 -15.00 6.60
C SER A 59 2.44 -14.57 5.16
N ILE A 60 2.31 -13.27 4.91
CA ILE A 60 2.12 -12.74 3.55
C ILE A 60 3.38 -12.92 2.69
N VAL A 61 4.56 -12.58 3.21
CA VAL A 61 5.80 -12.75 2.44
C VAL A 61 6.07 -14.22 2.14
N ASP A 62 5.91 -15.11 3.11
CA ASP A 62 6.13 -16.54 2.92
C ASP A 62 5.19 -17.13 1.86
N ALA A 63 3.93 -16.68 1.81
CA ALA A 63 2.93 -17.17 0.85
C ALA A 63 3.08 -16.58 -0.56
N TYR A 64 3.65 -15.38 -0.70
CA TYR A 64 3.67 -14.63 -1.96
C TYR A 64 5.07 -14.19 -2.40
N ALA A 65 6.14 -14.74 -1.81
CA ALA A 65 7.53 -14.31 -2.06
C ALA A 65 7.89 -14.23 -3.55
N ASP A 66 7.39 -15.16 -4.36
CA ASP A 66 7.68 -15.25 -5.79
C ASP A 66 6.98 -14.16 -6.64
N VAL A 67 5.88 -13.59 -6.14
CA VAL A 67 5.04 -12.64 -6.91
C VAL A 67 4.86 -11.29 -6.23
N ILE A 68 5.25 -11.17 -4.96
CA ILE A 68 5.11 -9.94 -4.19
C ILE A 68 5.98 -8.83 -4.78
N GLN A 69 5.34 -7.69 -5.00
CA GLN A 69 5.95 -6.50 -5.55
C GLN A 69 5.98 -5.39 -4.50
N LEU A 70 6.97 -4.53 -4.60
CA LEU A 70 7.13 -3.36 -3.75
C LEU A 70 7.09 -2.11 -4.63
N SER A 71 6.47 -1.05 -4.10
CA SER A 71 6.48 0.27 -4.73
C SER A 71 7.06 1.32 -3.79
N PRO A 72 7.95 2.20 -4.29
CA PRO A 72 8.52 3.26 -3.47
C PRO A 72 7.54 4.43 -3.28
N ILE A 73 6.44 4.49 -4.03
CA ILE A 73 5.52 5.64 -4.04
C ILE A 73 4.08 5.22 -3.74
N ASN A 74 3.22 6.19 -3.42
CA ASN A 74 1.78 5.95 -3.50
C ASN A 74 1.39 5.96 -4.97
N SER A 75 1.19 4.77 -5.55
CA SER A 75 0.96 4.61 -6.98
C SER A 75 -0.38 5.20 -7.43
N GLY A 76 -1.38 5.24 -6.53
CA GLY A 76 -2.71 5.81 -6.73
C GLY A 76 -2.82 7.34 -6.59
N ALA A 77 -1.75 8.05 -6.20
CA ALA A 77 -1.82 9.49 -5.91
C ALA A 77 -0.83 10.35 -6.73
N THR A 78 -1.36 11.25 -7.57
CA THR A 78 -0.56 12.22 -8.36
C THR A 78 -0.53 13.65 -7.78
N ILE A 79 -1.10 13.87 -6.59
CA ILE A 79 -1.46 15.21 -6.09
C ILE A 79 -0.28 15.96 -5.45
N MET A 80 0.55 15.28 -4.66
CA MET A 80 1.55 15.93 -3.79
C MET A 80 3.00 15.74 -4.25
N SER A 81 3.27 14.69 -5.02
CA SER A 81 4.59 14.37 -5.56
C SER A 81 4.42 13.67 -6.89
N VAL A 82 4.86 14.34 -7.97
CA VAL A 82 4.80 13.83 -9.35
C VAL A 82 5.95 12.85 -9.55
N ALA A 83 5.98 11.80 -8.74
CA ALA A 83 6.95 10.72 -8.94
C ALA A 83 6.69 10.04 -10.28
N ARG A 84 7.77 9.67 -10.98
CA ARG A 84 7.69 8.94 -12.24
C ARG A 84 7.03 7.57 -12.04
N ARG A 85 6.25 7.15 -13.03
CA ARG A 85 5.43 5.94 -13.03
C ARG A 85 5.67 5.17 -14.31
N GLY A 86 6.03 3.91 -14.19
CA GLY A 86 6.38 3.06 -15.31
C GLY A 86 6.31 1.60 -14.92
N ARG A 87 6.78 0.73 -15.81
CA ARG A 87 6.83 -0.72 -15.58
C ARG A 87 7.67 -1.08 -14.35
N GLN A 88 8.68 -0.26 -14.03
CA GLN A 88 9.54 -0.43 -12.86
C GLN A 88 8.98 0.16 -11.56
N THR A 89 7.77 0.75 -11.55
CA THR A 89 7.16 1.24 -10.30
C THR A 89 6.89 0.11 -9.31
N PHE A 90 6.60 -1.08 -9.82
CA PHE A 90 6.39 -2.29 -9.03
C PHE A 90 7.51 -3.27 -9.32
N ALA A 91 8.48 -3.38 -8.41
CA ALA A 91 9.58 -4.33 -8.55
C ALA A 91 9.35 -5.54 -7.64
N PRO A 92 9.72 -6.77 -8.08
CA PRO A 92 9.74 -7.94 -7.21
C PRO A 92 10.54 -7.67 -5.93
N ILE A 93 10.14 -8.27 -4.81
CA ILE A 93 10.79 -8.02 -3.50
C ILE A 93 12.30 -8.26 -3.51
N LEU A 94 12.78 -9.26 -4.26
CA LEU A 94 14.20 -9.60 -4.37
C LEU A 94 15.00 -8.61 -5.25
N GLU A 95 14.30 -7.90 -6.12
CA GLU A 95 14.90 -6.94 -7.06
C GLU A 95 14.65 -5.49 -6.63
N PHE A 96 13.92 -5.28 -5.53
CA PHE A 96 13.54 -3.94 -5.10
C PHE A 96 14.78 -3.17 -4.65
N PRO A 97 15.11 -2.04 -5.29
CA PRO A 97 16.32 -1.29 -4.96
C PRO A 97 16.22 -0.72 -3.54
N LEU A 98 17.14 -1.14 -2.67
CA LEU A 98 17.26 -0.61 -1.32
C LEU A 98 17.86 0.80 -1.32
N GLU A 99 18.65 1.15 -2.35
CA GLU A 99 19.11 2.52 -2.57
C GLU A 99 18.02 3.37 -3.22
N PRO A 100 17.75 4.58 -2.69
CA PRO A 100 16.70 5.42 -3.22
C PRO A 100 17.07 5.92 -4.63
N TYR A 101 16.27 5.54 -5.62
CA TYR A 101 16.20 6.22 -6.90
C TYR A 101 15.83 7.70 -6.62
N ARG A 102 16.85 8.56 -6.54
CA ARG A 102 16.82 10.02 -6.39
C ARG A 102 15.80 10.54 -5.35
N ARG A 103 16.16 10.57 -4.06
CA ARG A 103 15.39 11.30 -3.02
C ARG A 103 16.19 12.40 -2.35
N ARG A 104 15.46 13.45 -1.93
CA ARG A 104 15.92 14.49 -1.00
C ARG A 104 16.46 13.82 0.28
N ARG A 105 17.63 14.26 0.76
CA ARG A 105 18.26 13.76 2.00
C ARG A 105 17.25 13.69 3.16
N GLY A 106 17.20 12.56 3.88
CA GLY A 106 16.43 12.39 5.13
C GLY A 106 15.16 11.52 5.07
N HIS A 107 14.79 10.97 3.91
CA HIS A 107 13.62 10.08 3.82
C HIS A 107 13.97 8.64 4.22
N ARG A 108 13.55 8.20 5.43
CA ARG A 108 13.89 6.89 6.02
C ARG A 108 13.05 5.71 5.53
N GLN A 109 11.89 5.94 4.91
CA GLN A 109 10.99 4.86 4.51
C GLN A 109 11.06 4.62 3.00
N ILE A 110 11.63 3.48 2.61
CA ILE A 110 11.96 3.15 1.22
C ILE A 110 10.71 2.62 0.50
N ILE A 111 9.92 1.79 1.19
CA ILE A 111 8.72 1.13 0.67
C ILE A 111 7.47 1.93 1.07
N ALA A 112 6.67 2.33 0.08
CA ALA A 112 5.41 3.02 0.29
C ALA A 112 4.21 2.08 0.28
N GLU A 113 4.27 1.04 -0.54
CA GLU A 113 3.20 0.07 -0.78
C GLU A 113 3.81 -1.33 -0.92
N VAL A 114 3.17 -2.31 -0.29
CA VAL A 114 3.38 -3.74 -0.57
C VAL A 114 2.24 -4.18 -1.47
N VAL A 115 2.56 -4.94 -2.53
CA VAL A 115 1.63 -5.19 -3.62
C VAL A 115 1.63 -6.66 -3.97
N ILE A 116 0.43 -7.23 -4.08
CA ILE A 116 0.24 -8.60 -4.57
C ILE A 116 -0.54 -8.52 -5.89
N PRO A 117 0.00 -9.03 -7.00
CA PRO A 117 -0.74 -9.11 -8.26
C PRO A 117 -1.97 -10.01 -8.14
N ASP A 118 -3.01 -9.70 -8.92
CA ASP A 118 -4.28 -10.41 -9.04
C ASP A 118 -5.10 -10.47 -7.73
N ARG A 119 -4.73 -11.33 -6.79
CA ARG A 119 -5.53 -11.62 -5.59
C ARG A 119 -4.72 -12.14 -4.42
N VAL A 120 -5.29 -11.99 -3.23
CA VAL A 120 -4.84 -12.70 -2.02
C VAL A 120 -5.88 -13.76 -1.66
N VAL A 121 -5.52 -15.03 -1.87
CA VAL A 121 -6.37 -16.18 -1.52
C VAL A 121 -6.30 -16.40 -0.01
N SER A 122 -7.43 -16.74 0.60
CA SER A 122 -7.55 -17.03 2.04
C SER A 122 -7.00 -15.93 2.96
N ILE A 123 -7.38 -14.67 2.70
CA ILE A 123 -6.94 -13.50 3.49
C ILE A 123 -7.00 -13.72 5.01
N LYS A 124 -8.03 -14.44 5.50
CA LYS A 124 -8.23 -14.78 6.91
C LYS A 124 -7.03 -15.46 7.56
N ASP A 125 -6.26 -16.24 6.82
CA ASP A 125 -5.10 -16.97 7.31
C ASP A 125 -3.94 -16.02 7.64
N HIS A 126 -3.96 -14.82 7.06
CA HIS A 126 -2.97 -13.78 7.26
C HIS A 126 -3.40 -12.69 8.25
N VAL A 127 -4.69 -12.60 8.61
CA VAL A 127 -5.21 -11.52 9.47
C VAL A 127 -4.88 -11.79 10.94
N LEU A 128 -4.36 -10.76 11.61
CA LEU A 128 -4.08 -10.73 13.06
C LEU A 128 -5.20 -10.02 13.82
N ALA A 129 -5.71 -8.91 13.29
CA ALA A 129 -6.76 -8.13 13.94
C ALA A 129 -7.63 -7.39 12.92
N VAL A 130 -8.88 -7.14 13.29
CA VAL A 130 -9.85 -6.38 12.50
C VAL A 130 -10.47 -5.29 13.36
N HIS A 131 -10.37 -4.05 12.90
CA HIS A 131 -10.89 -2.88 13.61
C HIS A 131 -11.82 -2.06 12.72
N ARG A 132 -12.88 -1.48 13.29
CA ARG A 132 -13.57 -0.33 12.72
C ARG A 132 -12.92 0.93 13.22
N VAL A 133 -12.54 1.81 12.31
CA VAL A 133 -11.85 3.06 12.61
C VAL A 133 -12.51 4.24 11.94
N ARG A 134 -12.36 5.41 12.54
CA ARG A 134 -12.65 6.71 11.92
C ARG A 134 -11.47 7.62 12.16
N ALA A 135 -10.78 8.01 11.09
CA ALA A 135 -9.51 8.72 11.19
C ALA A 135 -8.49 7.94 12.06
N SER A 136 -8.05 8.49 13.19
CA SER A 136 -7.14 7.81 14.13
C SER A 136 -7.86 7.11 15.29
N GLU A 137 -9.18 7.23 15.36
CA GLU A 137 -9.99 6.67 16.43
C GLU A 137 -10.37 5.22 16.10
N VAL A 138 -10.06 4.28 16.99
CA VAL A 138 -10.59 2.92 16.95
C VAL A 138 -11.97 2.94 17.60
N LEU A 139 -12.99 2.63 16.82
CA LEU A 139 -14.37 2.58 17.30
C LEU A 139 -14.71 1.23 17.91
N GLU A 140 -14.23 0.16 17.29
CA GLU A 140 -14.56 -1.22 17.66
C GLU A 140 -13.45 -2.18 17.19
N GLU A 141 -13.09 -3.15 18.03
CA GLU A 141 -12.35 -4.34 17.60
C GLU A 141 -13.36 -5.43 17.23
N LEU A 142 -13.42 -5.78 15.95
CA LEU A 142 -14.37 -6.77 15.44
C LEU A 142 -13.89 -8.20 15.66
N TRP A 143 -12.57 -8.41 15.61
CA TRP A 143 -11.97 -9.73 15.70
C TRP A 143 -10.46 -9.65 15.98
N ARG A 144 -9.94 -10.65 16.69
CA ARG A 144 -8.50 -10.82 16.94
C ARG A 144 -8.10 -12.29 16.86
N SER A 145 -6.97 -12.53 16.22
CA SER A 145 -6.34 -13.84 16.11
C SER A 145 -5.66 -14.21 17.44
N PRO A 146 -5.63 -15.49 17.83
CA PRO A 146 -4.77 -15.96 18.91
C PRO A 146 -3.27 -15.72 18.66
N ARG A 147 -2.86 -15.50 17.39
CA ARG A 147 -1.49 -15.18 17.00
C ARG A 147 -1.14 -13.70 17.17
N ALA A 148 -2.13 -12.84 17.39
CA ALA A 148 -1.93 -11.39 17.42
C ALA A 148 -1.25 -10.97 18.72
N LEU A 149 -0.30 -10.05 18.59
CA LEU A 149 0.27 -9.32 19.71
C LEU A 149 -0.71 -8.26 20.20
N GLN A 150 -0.50 -7.79 21.43
CA GLN A 150 -1.36 -6.78 22.05
C GLN A 150 -1.42 -5.48 21.23
N ASP A 151 -0.33 -5.11 20.55
CA ASP A 151 -0.24 -3.87 19.79
C ASP A 151 -0.65 -4.02 18.32
N ASP A 152 -1.06 -5.22 17.87
CA ASP A 152 -1.57 -5.41 16.51
C ASP A 152 -2.89 -4.68 16.30
N GLY A 153 -2.87 -3.77 15.32
CA GLY A 153 -3.93 -2.82 15.03
C GLY A 153 -3.44 -1.59 14.26
N PRO A 154 -4.37 -0.67 13.95
CA PRO A 154 -4.14 0.59 13.23
C PRO A 154 -3.25 1.61 13.96
#